data_AF-A0AAU1Z210-F1
#
_entry.id   AF-A0AAU1Z210-F1
#
_cell.length_a   1.000
_cell.length_b   1.000
_cell.length_c   1.000
_cell.angle_alpha   90.00
_cell.angle_beta   90.00
_cell.angle_gamma   90.00
#
_symmetry.space_group_name_H-M   'P 1'
#
loop_
_entity.id
_entity.type
_entity.pdbx_description
1 polymer ?
#
loop_
_entity_poly.entity_id
_entity_poly.type
_entity_poly.pdbx_seq_one_letter_code
_entity_poly.pdbx_strand_id
1 'polypeptide(L)' 'MPGWGDKLTPHLLRHFCASELYLGGRALIAIQEVLGHSRIATTMRYVHVQQTRVEDARVAGQQRAPKRLEGLLR' A
#
# COMPACT_ATOMS: atom_id res chain seq x y z
N MET A 1 12.19 14.34 -8.64
CA MET A 1 10.96 14.74 -7.92
C MET A 1 10.21 15.77 -8.76
N PRO A 2 8.87 15.72 -8.85
CA PRO A 2 8.12 16.64 -9.69
C PRO A 2 8.08 18.06 -9.07
N GLY A 3 7.99 19.09 -9.91
CA GLY A 3 8.07 20.51 -9.53
C GLY A 3 6.85 21.03 -8.76
N TRP A 4 6.80 20.76 -7.45
CA TRP A 4 5.66 21.05 -6.58
C TRP A 4 5.85 22.31 -5.73
N GLY A 5 6.64 23.28 -6.21
CA GLY A 5 7.12 24.47 -5.46
C GLY A 5 6.09 25.07 -4.49
N ASP A 6 5.13 25.83 -5.00
CA ASP A 6 4.21 26.62 -4.16
C ASP A 6 3.07 25.81 -3.50
N LYS A 7 2.95 24.51 -3.83
CA LYS A 7 1.90 23.62 -3.30
C LYS A 7 2.44 22.57 -2.33
N LEU A 8 3.75 22.57 -2.06
CA LEU A 8 4.37 21.64 -1.14
C LEU A 8 3.98 22.02 0.29
N THR A 9 3.13 21.19 0.89
CA THR A 9 2.72 21.34 2.30
C THR A 9 3.15 20.12 3.10
N PRO A 10 3.35 20.25 4.43
CA PRO A 10 3.63 19.10 5.30
C PRO A 10 2.57 17.99 5.19
N HIS A 11 1.30 18.37 4.96
CA HIS A 11 0.21 17.43 4.76
C HIS A 11 0.39 16.60 3.49
N LEU A 12 0.84 17.23 2.43
CA LEU A 12 1.07 16.61 1.13
C LEU A 12 2.28 15.66 1.14
N LEU A 13 3.36 16.03 1.84
CA LEU A 13 4.48 15.13 2.11
C LEU A 13 4.07 13.91 2.94
N ARG A 14 3.24 14.13 3.99
CA ARG A 14 2.67 13.02 4.78
C ARG A 14 1.83 12.09 3.91
N HIS A 15 1.02 12.66 3.02
CA HIS A 15 0.22 11.88 2.07
C HIS A 15 1.08 11.05 1.13
N PHE A 16 2.08 11.66 0.51
CA PHE A 16 3.00 10.98 -0.39
C PHE A 16 3.73 9.84 0.33
N CYS A 17 4.35 10.12 1.47
CA CYS A 17 5.05 9.12 2.28
C CYS A 17 4.13 7.95 2.67
N ALA A 18 2.93 8.22 3.19
CA ALA A 18 2.00 7.16 3.59
C ALA A 18 1.53 6.30 2.41
N SER A 19 1.33 6.93 1.24
CA SER A 19 0.93 6.24 0.02
C SER A 19 2.05 5.32 -0.49
N GLU A 20 3.30 5.81 -0.53
CA GLU A 20 4.48 5.02 -0.91
C GLU A 20 4.72 3.84 0.05
N LEU A 21 4.59 4.06 1.37
CA LEU A 21 4.73 3.00 2.36
C LEU A 21 3.67 1.91 2.15
N TYR A 22 2.42 2.31 1.89
CA TYR A 22 1.35 1.37 1.59
C TYR A 22 1.64 0.61 0.29
N LEU A 23 1.99 1.32 -0.79
CA LEU A 23 2.37 0.74 -2.09
C LEU A 23 3.51 -0.28 -1.95
N GLY A 24 4.51 0.02 -1.12
CA GLY A 24 5.61 -0.88 -0.78
C GLY A 24 5.23 -2.10 0.06
N GLY A 25 3.94 -2.36 0.28
CA GLY A 25 3.47 -3.58 0.95
C GLY A 25 3.33 -3.46 2.47
N ARG A 26 3.59 -2.30 3.07
CA ARG A 26 3.55 -2.16 4.54
C ARG A 26 2.11 -2.25 5.06
N ALA A 27 1.98 -2.87 6.24
CA ALA A 27 0.70 -2.97 6.94
C ALA A 27 0.20 -1.59 7.39
N LEU A 28 -1.11 -1.38 7.36
CA LEU A 28 -1.73 -0.12 7.78
C LEU A 28 -1.48 0.21 9.25
N ILE A 29 -1.32 -0.80 10.11
CA ILE A 29 -1.00 -0.62 11.53
C ILE A 29 0.41 -0.02 11.68
N ALA A 30 1.40 -0.56 10.97
CA ALA A 30 2.75 -0.02 10.98
C ALA A 30 2.80 1.43 10.44
N ILE A 31 2.01 1.74 9.41
CA ILE A 31 1.90 3.11 8.89
C ILE A 31 1.22 4.03 9.92
N GLN A 32 0.19 3.54 10.62
CA GLN A 32 -0.49 4.30 11.66
C GLN A 32 0.46 4.66 12.81
N GLU A 33 1.28 3.71 13.27
CA GLU A 33 2.28 3.92 14.33
C GLU A 33 3.31 4.97 13.91
N VAL A 34 3.88 4.83 12.71
CA VAL A 34 4.86 5.79 12.16
C VAL A 34 4.28 7.21 12.05
N LEU A 35 2.98 7.33 11.75
CA LEU A 35 2.30 8.62 11.61
C LEU A 35 1.70 9.14 12.92
N GLY A 36 1.74 8.35 14.00
CA GLY A 36 1.17 8.71 15.30
C GLY A 36 -0.35 8.92 15.27
N HIS A 37 -1.07 8.25 14.36
CA HIS A 37 -2.52 8.39 14.27
C HIS A 37 -3.20 7.62 15.41
N SER A 38 -4.01 8.32 16.21
CA SER A 38 -4.78 7.72 17.31
C SER A 38 -5.92 6.81 16.84
N ARG A 39 -6.38 6.97 15.60
CA ARG A 39 -7.46 6.18 14.99
C ARG A 39 -7.02 5.62 13.65
N ILE A 40 -7.22 4.31 13.45
CA ILE A 40 -6.90 3.64 12.17
C ILE A 40 -7.65 4.24 10.98
N ALA A 41 -8.87 4.74 11.21
CA ALA A 41 -9.67 5.41 10.17
C ALA A 41 -8.94 6.60 9.52
N THR A 42 -8.12 7.33 10.28
CA THR A 42 -7.31 8.44 9.77
C THR A 42 -6.25 7.95 8.76
N THR A 43 -5.72 6.75 8.98
CA THR A 43 -4.74 6.05 8.11
C THR A 43 -5.40 5.35 6.93
N MET A 44 -6.64 4.86 7.07
CA MET A 44 -7.37 4.21 5.97
C MET A 44 -7.61 5.12 4.76
N ARG A 45 -7.52 6.44 4.92
CA ARG A 45 -7.56 7.40 3.81
C ARG A 45 -6.49 7.16 2.74
N TYR A 46 -5.38 6.51 3.09
CA TYR A 46 -4.31 6.16 2.13
C TYR A 46 -4.57 4.88 1.34
N VAL A 47 -5.57 4.07 1.73
CA VAL A 47 -5.92 2.82 1.04
C VAL A 47 -6.57 3.08 -0.31
N HIS A 48 -7.32 4.17 -0.43
CA HIS A 48 -8.02 4.57 -1.67
C HIS A 48 -7.07 4.71 -2.87
N VAL A 49 -5.79 5.00 -2.64
CA VAL A 49 -4.78 5.21 -3.69
C VAL A 49 -4.53 3.95 -4.54
N GLN A 50 -4.93 2.77 -4.07
CA GLN A 50 -4.83 1.52 -4.81
C GLN A 50 -6.16 0.74 -4.85
N GLN A 51 -7.04 1.12 -5.77
CA GLN A 51 -8.26 0.34 -6.06
C GLN A 51 -7.96 -1.06 -6.61
N THR A 52 -6.81 -1.28 -7.27
CA THR A 52 -6.48 -2.55 -7.93
C THR A 52 -5.79 -3.57 -7.03
N ARG A 53 -5.30 -3.18 -5.84
CA ARG A 53 -4.41 -4.03 -5.03
C ARG A 53 -5.00 -5.38 -4.66
N VAL A 54 -6.32 -5.43 -4.41
CA VAL A 54 -7.02 -6.68 -4.10
C VAL A 54 -7.06 -7.59 -5.34
N GLU A 55 -7.36 -7.02 -6.51
CA GLU A 55 -7.36 -7.76 -7.78
C GLU A 55 -5.96 -8.23 -8.16
N ASP A 56 -4.95 -7.38 -7.99
CA ASP A 56 -3.55 -7.72 -8.25
C ASP A 56 -3.08 -8.85 -7.33
N ALA A 57 -3.45 -8.80 -6.05
CA ALA A 57 -3.14 -9.87 -5.09
C ALA A 57 -3.85 -11.19 -5.45
N ARG A 58 -5.10 -11.13 -5.92
CA ARG A 58 -5.87 -12.29 -6.38
C ARG A 58 -5.20 -12.93 -7.60
N VAL A 59 -4.86 -12.14 -8.62
CA VAL A 59 -4.18 -12.62 -9.84
C VAL A 59 -2.82 -13.22 -9.49
N ALA A 60 -2.01 -12.55 -8.67
CA ALA A 60 -0.73 -13.05 -8.23
C ALA A 60 -0.87 -14.36 -7.43
N GLY A 61 -1.92 -14.49 -6.62
CA GLY A 61 -2.27 -15.74 -5.92
C GLY A 61 -2.59 -16.88 -6.89
N GLN A 62 -3.44 -16.60 -7.89
CA GLN A 62 -3.82 -17.56 -8.93
C GLN A 62 -2.61 -18.04 -9.73
N GLN A 63 -1.66 -17.16 -10.08
CA GLN A 63 -0.45 -17.56 -10.82
C GLN A 63 0.50 -18.46 -10.02
N ARG A 64 0.49 -18.39 -8.68
CA ARG A 64 1.34 -19.24 -7.82
C ARG A 64 0.76 -20.65 -7.63
N ALA A 65 -0.56 -20.81 -7.74
CA ALA A 65 -1.21 -22.09 -7.49
C ALA A 65 -0.78 -23.22 -8.45
N PRO A 66 -0.69 -23.01 -9.78
CA PRO A 66 -0.24 -24.05 -10.72
C PRO A 66 1.19 -24.53 -10.45
N LYS A 67 2.12 -23.60 -10.21
CA LYS A 67 3.52 -23.93 -9.88
C LYS A 67 3.65 -24.80 -8.64
N ARG A 68 2.76 -24.58 -7.66
CA ARG A 68 2.73 -25.38 -6.43
C ARG A 68 2.16 -26.78 -6.67
N LEU A 69 1.18 -26.90 -7.57
CA LEU A 69 0.60 -28.18 -7.98
C LEU A 69 1.59 -29.02 -8.79
N GLU A 70 2.33 -28.42 -9.73
CA GLU A 70 3.38 -29.09 -10.48
C GLU A 70 4.51 -29.64 -9.59
N GLY A 71 4.85 -28.94 -8.50
CA GLY A 71 5.83 -29.40 -7.53
C GLY A 71 5.35 -30.55 -6.63
N LEU A 72 4.04 -30.78 -6.53
CA LEU A 72 3.43 -31.89 -5.78
C LEU A 72 3.17 -33.13 -6.66
N LEU A 73 3.18 -32.96 -7.98
CA LEU A 73 2.95 -34.01 -8.98
C LEU A 73 4.25 -34.65 -9.49
N ARG A 74 5.41 -34.24 -8.96
CA ARG A 74 6.71 -34.88 -9.14
C ARG A 74 7.08 -35.67 -7.90
#